data_AF-A0A7C5GI00-F1
#
_entry.id   AF-A0A7C5GI00-F1
#
_cell.length_a   1.000
_cell.length_b   1.000
_cell.length_c   1.000
_cell.angle_alpha   90.00
_cell.angle_beta   90.00
_cell.angle_gamma   90.00
#
_symmetry.space_group_name_H-M   'P 1'
#
loop_
_entity.id
_entity.type
_entity.pdbx_description
1 polymer ?
#
loop_
_entity_poly.entity_id
_entity_poly.type
_entity_poly.pdbx_seq_one_letter_code
_entity_poly.pdbx_strand_id
1 'polypeptide(L)'
;MDKVLVIAVHPDDETLGCGGTLLKHKKAGDEIHWLICTTIKESHPYYEKREKEVESVSKAYSFDSTHNLRLNTMQVDEYSVSELVSKISKVINEIQPNIIYLPFKGDVHSDHRTIFDAS
;
A
#
# COMPACT_ATOMS: atom_id res chain seq x y z
N MET A 1 -3.15 4.74 21.23
CA MET A 1 -3.90 4.43 20.00
C MET A 1 -2.99 4.85 18.89
N ASP A 2 -2.38 3.86 18.25
CA ASP A 2 -1.40 4.08 17.21
C ASP A 2 -2.12 4.27 15.87
N LYS A 3 -1.43 4.95 14.96
CA LYS A 3 -1.78 5.05 13.55
C LYS A 3 -0.76 4.28 12.75
N VAL A 4 -1.22 3.19 12.16
CA VAL A 4 -0.40 2.23 11.45
C VAL A 4 -0.64 2.39 9.96
N LEU A 5 0.40 2.69 9.20
CA LEU A 5 0.35 2.70 7.74
C LEU A 5 1.06 1.46 7.20
N VAL A 6 0.39 0.69 6.35
CA VAL A 6 1.06 -0.29 5.50
C VAL A 6 1.20 0.25 4.09
N ILE A 7 2.44 0.28 3.59
CA ILE A 7 2.77 0.60 2.20
C ILE A 7 2.87 -0.73 1.45
N ALA A 8 1.84 -1.04 0.67
CA ALA A 8 1.74 -2.22 -0.17
C ALA A 8 2.06 -1.83 -1.62
N VAL A 9 3.02 -2.51 -2.25
CA VAL A 9 3.40 -2.18 -3.63
C VAL A 9 2.28 -2.56 -4.58
N HIS A 10 1.77 -3.77 -4.42
CA HIS A 10 0.63 -4.34 -5.13
C HIS A 10 -0.52 -4.62 -4.14
N PRO A 11 -1.78 -4.57 -4.60
CA PRO A 11 -2.88 -4.97 -3.75
C PRO A 11 -2.85 -6.48 -3.46
N ASP A 12 -2.58 -6.85 -2.20
CA ASP A 12 -2.40 -8.19 -1.59
C ASP A 12 -1.14 -8.26 -0.70
N ASP A 13 -0.12 -7.43 -0.96
CA ASP A 13 1.14 -7.38 -0.20
C ASP A 13 0.93 -7.11 1.28
N GLU A 14 -0.07 -6.30 1.66
CA GLU A 14 -0.41 -6.05 3.06
C GLU A 14 -0.85 -7.33 3.76
N THR A 15 -1.66 -8.14 3.07
CA THR A 15 -2.21 -9.40 3.57
C THR A 15 -1.12 -10.45 3.67
N LEU A 16 -0.32 -10.62 2.61
CA LEU A 16 0.76 -11.61 2.55
C LEU A 16 1.93 -11.27 3.47
N GLY A 17 2.26 -9.99 3.60
CA GLY A 17 3.40 -9.53 4.40
C GLY A 17 3.07 -9.42 5.89
N CYS A 18 2.00 -8.71 6.25
CA CYS A 18 1.73 -8.35 7.65
C CYS A 18 0.25 -8.40 8.07
N GLY A 19 -0.62 -9.07 7.31
CA GLY A 19 -2.07 -9.03 7.52
C GLY A 19 -2.51 -9.42 8.93
N GLY A 20 -1.91 -10.48 9.49
CA GLY A 20 -2.18 -10.89 10.88
C GLY A 20 -1.82 -9.83 11.91
N THR A 21 -0.75 -9.06 11.67
CA THR A 21 -0.32 -7.95 12.54
C THR A 21 -1.25 -6.76 12.42
N LEU A 22 -1.72 -6.42 11.21
CA LEU A 22 -2.72 -5.36 11.00
C LEU A 22 -4.04 -5.67 11.72
N LEU A 23 -4.52 -6.92 11.63
CA LEU A 23 -5.71 -7.35 12.37
C LEU A 23 -5.50 -7.31 13.89
N LYS A 24 -4.28 -7.59 14.36
CA LYS A 24 -3.91 -7.45 15.77
C LYS A 24 -3.96 -5.98 16.22
N HIS A 25 -3.45 -5.04 15.42
CA HIS A 25 -3.56 -3.60 15.67
C HIS A 25 -5.03 -3.16 15.72
N LYS A 26 -5.84 -3.54 14.72
CA LYS A 26 -7.27 -3.22 14.70
C LYS A 26 -7.99 -3.75 15.95
N LYS A 27 -7.69 -4.98 16.38
CA LYS A 27 -8.25 -5.57 17.61
C LYS A 27 -7.81 -4.84 18.88
N ALA A 28 -6.61 -4.25 18.90
CA ALA A 28 -6.11 -3.42 19.99
C ALA A 28 -6.74 -2.01 20.00
N GLY A 29 -7.51 -1.66 18.97
CA GLY A 29 -8.14 -0.36 18.81
C GLY A 29 -7.26 0.67 18.12
N ASP A 30 -6.20 0.27 17.43
CA ASP A 30 -5.38 1.18 16.61
C ASP A 30 -6.07 1.50 15.27
N GLU A 31 -5.72 2.65 14.69
CA GLU A 31 -6.07 2.99 13.31
C GLU A 31 -5.11 2.28 12.36
N ILE A 32 -5.65 1.61 11.34
CA ILE A 32 -4.84 0.98 10.29
C ILE A 32 -5.20 1.60 8.94
N HIS A 33 -4.18 1.93 8.16
CA HIS A 33 -4.31 2.59 6.87
C HIS A 33 -3.54 1.81 5.81
N TRP A 34 -4.10 1.74 4.60
CA TRP A 34 -3.52 0.99 3.50
C TRP A 34 -3.14 1.93 2.36
N LEU A 35 -1.85 2.05 2.06
CA LEU A 35 -1.36 2.72 0.85
C LEU A 35 -0.99 1.67 -0.19
N ILE A 36 -1.71 1.66 -1.29
CA ILE A 36 -1.44 0.83 -2.46
C ILE A 36 -0.65 1.67 -3.48
N CYS A 37 0.54 1.22 -3.87
CA CYS A 37 1.37 1.99 -4.80
C CYS A 37 0.91 1.81 -6.25
N THR A 38 0.59 0.59 -6.66
CA THR A 38 0.34 0.26 -8.07
C THR A 38 -1.09 -0.16 -8.35
N THR A 39 -1.47 -0.04 -9.62
CA THR A 39 -2.72 -0.56 -10.17
C THR A 39 -2.47 -1.14 -11.57
N ILE A 40 -3.37 -2.00 -12.02
CA ILE A 40 -3.42 -2.39 -13.42
C ILE A 40 -4.12 -1.30 -14.22
N LYS A 41 -3.79 -1.18 -15.51
CA LYS A 41 -4.41 -0.16 -16.38
C LYS A 41 -5.92 -0.42 -16.50
N GLU A 42 -6.72 0.64 -16.58
CA GLU A 42 -8.18 0.54 -16.73
C GLU A 42 -8.61 -0.28 -17.95
N SER A 43 -7.81 -0.26 -19.02
CA SER A 43 -8.03 -1.06 -20.22
C SER A 43 -7.81 -2.57 -20.03
N HIS A 44 -7.25 -3.00 -18.90
CA HIS A 44 -6.96 -4.40 -18.62
C HIS A 44 -8.25 -5.12 -18.19
N PRO A 45 -8.57 -6.31 -18.74
CA PRO A 45 -9.84 -7.01 -18.47
C PRO A 45 -10.07 -7.38 -17.00
N TYR A 46 -9.03 -7.36 -16.17
CA TYR A 46 -9.13 -7.62 -14.73
C TYR A 46 -9.23 -6.36 -13.86
N TYR A 47 -9.20 -5.14 -14.43
CA TYR A 47 -9.22 -3.89 -13.66
C TYR A 47 -10.39 -3.82 -12.67
N GLU A 48 -11.61 -3.95 -13.19
CA GLU A 48 -12.83 -3.94 -12.38
C GLU A 48 -12.88 -5.03 -11.31
N LYS A 49 -12.29 -6.20 -11.60
CA LYS A 49 -12.17 -7.28 -10.62
C LYS A 49 -11.24 -6.87 -9.49
N ARG A 50 -10.09 -6.28 -9.81
CA ARG A 50 -9.12 -5.83 -8.83
C ARG A 50 -9.66 -4.71 -7.94
N GLU A 51 -10.39 -3.74 -8.51
CA GLU A 51 -11.02 -2.67 -7.72
C GLU A 51 -12.00 -3.23 -6.68
N LYS A 52 -12.82 -4.21 -7.07
CA LYS A 52 -13.75 -4.90 -6.15
C LYS A 52 -13.02 -5.71 -5.09
N GLU A 53 -11.89 -6.33 -5.43
CA GLU A 53 -11.06 -7.06 -4.47
C GLU A 53 -10.47 -6.10 -3.43
N VAL A 54 -9.92 -4.95 -3.86
CA VAL A 54 -9.43 -3.89 -2.97
C VAL A 54 -10.53 -3.39 -2.03
N GLU A 55 -11.72 -3.10 -2.56
CA GLU A 55 -12.86 -2.67 -1.73
C GLU A 55 -13.25 -3.75 -0.70
N SER A 56 -13.26 -5.02 -1.12
CA SER A 56 -13.62 -6.15 -0.26
C SER A 56 -12.61 -6.36 0.87
N VAL A 57 -11.31 -6.28 0.56
CA VAL A 57 -10.23 -6.36 1.54
C VAL A 57 -10.25 -5.17 2.48
N SER A 58 -10.45 -3.95 1.95
CA SER A 58 -10.57 -2.72 2.74
C SER A 58 -11.63 -2.86 3.84
N LYS A 59 -12.82 -3.37 3.47
CA LYS A 59 -13.90 -3.67 4.41
C LYS A 59 -13.58 -4.81 5.37
N ALA A 60 -13.00 -5.92 4.88
CA ALA A 60 -12.71 -7.09 5.70
C ALA A 60 -11.70 -6.80 6.83
N TYR A 61 -10.69 -5.99 6.55
CA TYR A 61 -9.72 -5.52 7.55
C TYR A 61 -10.24 -4.36 8.38
N SER A 62 -11.33 -3.71 7.94
CA SER A 62 -11.83 -2.46 8.53
C SER A 62 -10.76 -1.37 8.54
N PHE A 63 -10.07 -1.18 7.42
CA PHE A 63 -9.10 -0.09 7.29
C PHE A 63 -9.79 1.27 7.48
N ASP A 64 -9.13 2.16 8.22
CA ASP A 64 -9.61 3.51 8.51
C ASP A 64 -9.45 4.44 7.30
N SER A 65 -8.44 4.18 6.45
CA SER A 65 -8.40 4.73 5.10
C SER A 65 -7.63 3.82 4.13
N THR A 66 -7.99 3.91 2.85
CA THR A 66 -7.31 3.22 1.75
C THR A 66 -6.95 4.24 0.68
N HIS A 67 -5.68 4.29 0.33
CA HIS A 67 -5.08 5.20 -0.65
C HIS A 67 -4.52 4.40 -1.80
N ASN A 68 -4.61 4.93 -3.02
CA ASN A 68 -4.01 4.29 -4.20
C ASN A 68 -3.27 5.35 -5.02
N LEU A 69 -1.96 5.18 -5.22
CA LEU A 69 -1.14 6.11 -6.01
C LEU A 69 -1.34 5.95 -7.53
N ARG A 70 -1.99 4.86 -7.94
CA ARG A 70 -2.32 4.52 -9.33
C ARG A 70 -1.08 4.47 -10.24
N LEU A 71 0.06 4.05 -9.72
CA LEU A 71 1.26 3.81 -10.54
C LEU A 71 1.05 2.56 -11.41
N ASN A 72 1.64 2.52 -12.60
CA ASN A 72 1.58 1.33 -13.44
C ASN A 72 2.36 0.19 -12.77
N THR A 73 1.69 -0.94 -12.50
CA THR A 73 2.37 -2.16 -12.01
C THR A 73 3.41 -2.65 -13.02
N MET A 74 4.51 -3.24 -12.55
CA MET A 74 5.65 -3.71 -13.33
C MET A 74 6.40 -2.61 -14.10
N GLN A 75 6.10 -1.34 -13.83
CA GLN A 75 6.67 -0.18 -14.50
C GLN A 75 6.98 0.94 -13.48
N VAL A 76 7.18 0.59 -12.20
CA VAL A 76 7.44 1.59 -11.14
C VAL A 76 8.76 2.33 -11.36
N ASP A 77 9.72 1.69 -12.04
CA ASP A 77 10.99 2.27 -12.45
C ASP A 77 10.90 3.35 -13.54
N GLU A 78 9.75 3.50 -14.20
CA GLU A 78 9.49 4.60 -15.14
C GLU A 78 9.30 5.95 -14.41
N TYR A 79 8.99 5.92 -13.11
CA TYR A 79 8.79 7.11 -12.29
C TYR A 79 10.09 7.50 -11.58
N SER A 80 10.40 8.80 -11.55
CA SER A 80 11.56 9.26 -10.80
C SER A 80 11.39 9.04 -9.30
N VAL A 81 12.48 8.76 -8.58
CA VAL A 81 12.44 8.62 -7.11
C VAL A 81 11.83 9.85 -6.44
N SER A 82 12.13 11.06 -6.93
CA SER A 82 11.54 12.29 -6.38
C SER A 82 10.02 12.35 -6.55
N GLU A 83 9.48 11.81 -7.64
CA GLU A 83 8.03 11.73 -7.85
C GLU A 83 7.40 10.73 -6.88
N LEU A 84 8.00 9.55 -6.73
CA LEU A 84 7.54 8.51 -5.81
C LEU A 84 7.55 9.02 -4.35
N VAL A 85 8.66 9.61 -3.91
CA VAL A 85 8.81 10.21 -2.57
C VAL A 85 7.74 11.27 -2.35
N SER A 86 7.48 12.14 -3.33
CA SER A 86 6.45 13.19 -3.22
C SER A 86 5.05 12.59 -3.03
N LYS A 87 4.68 11.58 -3.83
CA LYS A 87 3.40 10.88 -3.75
C LYS A 87 3.21 10.16 -2.41
N ILE A 88 4.22 9.40 -1.96
CA ILE A 88 4.19 8.67 -0.69
C ILE A 88 4.16 9.64 0.49
N SER A 89 5.02 10.67 0.46
CA SER A 89 5.08 11.71 1.51
C SER A 89 3.76 12.43 1.68
N LYS A 90 3.00 12.66 0.61
CA LYS A 90 1.67 13.26 0.71
C LYS A 90 0.73 12.43 1.60
N VAL A 91 0.71 11.11 1.40
CA VAL A 91 -0.13 10.19 2.18
C VAL A 91 0.36 10.07 3.62
N ILE A 92 1.68 9.95 3.83
CA ILE A 92 2.28 9.96 5.18
C ILE A 92 1.92 11.25 5.92
N ASN A 93 2.00 12.39 5.24
CA ASN A 93 1.69 13.69 5.84
C ASN A 93 0.20 13.86 6.17
N GLU A 94 -0.70 13.26 5.39
CA GLU A 94 -2.13 13.26 5.65
C GLU A 94 -2.49 12.39 6.87
N ILE A 95 -1.89 11.20 6.98
CA ILE A 95 -2.21 10.22 8.02
C ILE A 95 -1.50 10.54 9.34
N GLN A 96 -0.25 11.01 9.26
CA GLN A 96 0.69 11.13 10.38
C GLN A 96 0.86 9.80 11.15
N PRO A 97 1.29 8.70 10.49
CA PRO A 97 1.45 7.41 11.14
C PRO A 97 2.67 7.41 12.07
N ASN A 98 2.57 6.72 13.20
CA ASN A 98 3.71 6.47 14.09
C ASN A 98 4.33 5.07 13.90
N ILE A 99 3.66 4.20 13.13
CA ILE A 99 4.17 2.89 12.72
C ILE A 99 3.98 2.76 11.21
N ILE A 100 5.03 2.36 10.49
CA ILE A 100 4.98 2.08 9.05
C ILE A 100 5.48 0.65 8.80
N TYR A 101 4.65 -0.14 8.11
CA TYR A 101 5.05 -1.39 7.48
C TYR A 101 5.34 -1.13 6.00
N LEU A 102 6.46 -1.63 5.50
CA LEU A 102 6.92 -1.45 4.13
C LEU A 102 7.52 -2.76 3.59
N PRO A 103 7.66 -2.91 2.26
CA PRO A 103 8.24 -4.10 1.65
C PRO A 103 9.65 -4.40 2.17
N PHE A 104 10.12 -5.64 2.05
CA PHE A 104 11.49 -5.96 2.44
C PHE A 104 12.49 -5.45 1.39
N LYS A 105 13.55 -4.76 1.82
CA LYS A 105 14.60 -4.23 0.92
C LYS A 105 15.21 -5.28 -0.03
N GLY A 106 15.33 -6.53 0.43
CA GLY A 106 15.94 -7.62 -0.32
C GLY A 106 14.97 -8.38 -1.23
N ASP A 107 13.76 -7.88 -1.46
CA ASP A 107 12.80 -8.53 -2.34
C ASP A 107 13.34 -8.64 -3.78
N VAL A 108 13.05 -9.76 -4.45
CA VAL A 108 13.48 -10.03 -5.83
C VAL A 108 12.64 -9.26 -6.85
N HIS A 109 11.43 -8.84 -6.51
CA HIS A 109 10.58 -8.01 -7.34
C HIS A 109 11.11 -6.57 -7.40
N SER A 110 11.29 -6.03 -8.62
CA SER A 110 11.83 -4.68 -8.82
C SER A 110 10.95 -3.59 -8.22
N ASP A 111 9.64 -3.62 -8.47
CA ASP A 111 8.70 -2.64 -7.88
C ASP A 111 8.84 -2.55 -6.35
N HIS A 112 8.99 -3.69 -5.66
CA HIS A 112 9.14 -3.73 -4.21
C HIS A 112 10.39 -2.99 -3.74
N ARG A 113 11.53 -3.19 -4.41
CA ARG A 113 12.77 -2.45 -4.11
C ARG A 113 12.63 -0.96 -4.38
N THR A 114 12.04 -0.59 -5.51
CA THR A 114 11.89 0.82 -5.90
C THR A 114 10.98 1.56 -4.91
N ILE A 115 9.88 0.95 -4.48
CA ILE A 115 9.01 1.54 -3.45
C ILE A 115 9.71 1.57 -2.09
N PHE A 116 10.45 0.53 -1.71
CA PHE A 116 11.24 0.54 -0.47
C PHE A 116 12.20 1.73 -0.43
N ASP A 117 12.95 1.97 -1.50
CA ASP A 117 13.92 3.07 -1.56
C ASP A 117 13.25 4.46 -1.59
N ALA A 118 11.97 4.55 -1.94
CA ALA A 118 11.18 5.78 -2.00
C ALA A 118 10.28 6.03 -0.77
N SER A 119 10.20 5.08 0.16
CA SER A 119 9.35 5.13 1.37
C SER A 119 10.13 5.58 2.60
#